data_AF-A0A6G6WFR3-F1
#
_entry.id   AF-A0A6G6WFR3-F1
#
_cell.length_a   1.000
_cell.length_b   1.000
_cell.length_c   1.000
_cell.angle_alpha   90.00
_cell.angle_beta   90.00
_cell.angle_gamma   90.00
#
_symmetry.space_group_name_H-M   'P 1'
#
loop_
_entity.id
_entity.type
_entity.pdbx_description
1 polymer ?
#
loop_
_entity_poly.entity_id
_entity_poly.type
_entity_poly.pdbx_seq_one_letter_code
_entity_poly.pdbx_strand_id
1 'polypeptide(L)' 'MTETAAEREELRALLSHELRTPLTTIIGYVEMLSSADTGPLNAQQRRMLERIDVSATRLLEVVETVAQRVD' A
#
# COMPACT_ATOMS: atom_id res chain seq x y z
N MET A 1 20.52 15.76 -20.49
CA MET A 1 19.28 15.14 -20.99
C MET A 1 18.24 15.34 -19.90
N THR A 2 17.34 16.30 -20.09
CA THR A 2 16.31 16.62 -19.10
C THR A 2 15.11 15.74 -19.40
N GLU A 3 14.69 14.93 -18.43
CA GLU A 3 13.46 14.15 -18.52
C GLU A 3 12.28 15.11 -18.75
N THR A 4 11.46 14.81 -19.73
CA THR A 4 10.31 15.62 -20.10
C THR A 4 9.18 15.44 -19.09
N ALA A 5 8.31 16.44 -18.96
CA ALA A 5 7.16 16.35 -18.06
C ALA A 5 6.25 15.15 -18.38
N ALA A 6 6.22 14.71 -19.64
CA ALA A 6 5.47 13.54 -20.08
C ALA A 6 6.11 12.22 -19.58
N GLU A 7 7.42 12.06 -19.72
CA GLU A 7 8.17 10.88 -19.22
C GLU A 7 8.02 10.74 -17.70
N ARG A 8 8.08 11.85 -16.97
CA ARG A 8 7.89 11.87 -15.52
C ARG A 8 6.48 11.45 -15.10
N GLU A 9 5.46 11.83 -15.87
CA GLU A 9 4.06 11.46 -15.61
C GLU A 9 3.82 9.98 -15.90
N GLU A 10 4.38 9.46 -16.98
CA GLU A 10 4.29 8.04 -17.33
C GLU A 10 4.99 7.17 -16.28
N LEU A 11 6.17 7.57 -15.81
CA LEU A 11 6.88 6.88 -14.73
C LEU A 11 6.07 6.90 -13.42
N ARG A 12 5.44 8.03 -13.08
CA ARG A 12 4.58 8.18 -11.90
C ARG A 12 3.38 7.22 -11.96
N ALA A 13 2.71 7.15 -13.11
CA ALA A 13 1.58 6.26 -13.34
C ALA A 13 2.01 4.78 -13.25
N LEU A 14 3.12 4.42 -13.88
CA LEU A 14 3.68 3.06 -13.84
C LEU A 14 4.00 2.63 -12.41
N LEU A 15 4.78 3.42 -11.67
CA LEU A 15 5.14 3.10 -10.29
C LEU A 15 3.91 2.98 -9.39
N SER A 16 2.93 3.86 -9.56
CA SER A 16 1.69 3.80 -8.76
C SER A 16 0.88 2.54 -9.03
N HIS A 17 0.83 2.09 -10.28
CA HIS A 17 0.17 0.84 -10.65
C HIS A 17 0.89 -0.38 -10.05
N GLU A 18 2.21 -0.44 -10.23
CA GLU A 18 3.04 -1.54 -9.72
C GLU A 18 3.04 -1.64 -8.19
N LEU A 19 2.89 -0.52 -7.48
CA LEU A 19 2.81 -0.50 -6.01
C LEU A 19 1.43 -0.90 -5.47
N ARG A 20 0.35 -0.69 -6.22
CA ARG A 20 -1.02 -1.02 -5.77
C ARG A 20 -1.16 -2.52 -5.50
N THR A 21 -0.71 -3.37 -6.42
CA THR A 21 -0.81 -4.84 -6.31
C THR A 21 -0.16 -5.43 -5.05
N PRO A 22 1.13 -5.14 -4.74
CA PRO A 22 1.76 -5.64 -3.52
C PRO A 22 1.13 -5.05 -2.24
N LEU A 23 0.66 -3.80 -2.26
CA LEU A 23 -0.04 -3.20 -1.12
C LEU A 23 -1.38 -3.88 -0.85
N THR A 24 -2.20 -4.10 -1.88
CA THR A 24 -3.45 -4.87 -1.77
C THR A 24 -3.19 -6.26 -1.20
N THR A 25 -2.11 -6.91 -1.64
CA THR A 25 -1.71 -8.24 -1.12
C THR A 25 -1.36 -8.17 0.37
N ILE A 26 -0.56 -7.18 0.80
CA ILE A 26 -0.19 -6.99 2.21
C ILE A 26 -1.43 -6.75 3.07
N ILE A 27 -2.32 -5.86 2.64
CA ILE A 27 -3.58 -5.54 3.34
C ILE A 27 -4.43 -6.80 3.47
N GLY A 28 -4.63 -7.55 2.39
CA GLY A 28 -5.38 -8.80 2.42
C GLY A 28 -4.82 -9.83 3.41
N TYR A 29 -3.49 -9.98 3.49
CA TYR A 29 -2.88 -10.86 4.49
C TYR A 29 -3.05 -10.35 5.92
N VAL A 30 -2.99 -9.03 6.13
CA VAL A 30 -3.25 -8.42 7.44
C VAL A 30 -4.70 -8.67 7.87
N GLU A 31 -5.66 -8.51 6.97
CA GLU A 31 -7.08 -8.81 7.20
C GLU A 31 -7.29 -10.29 7.53
N MET A 32 -6.69 -11.20 6.75
CA MET A 32 -6.75 -12.64 7.00
C MET A 32 -6.15 -13.03 8.36
N LEU A 33 -4.98 -12.51 8.70
CA LEU A 33 -4.33 -12.79 9.99
C LEU A 33 -5.06 -12.16 11.18
N SER A 34 -5.75 -11.03 10.94
CA SER A 34 -6.59 -10.39 11.95
C SER A 34 -7.93 -11.13 12.13
N SER A 35 -8.34 -11.91 11.13
CA SER A 35 -9.49 -12.82 11.23
C SER A 35 -9.18 -13.98 12.18
N ALA A 36 -10.19 -14.41 12.93
CA ALA A 36 -10.05 -15.53 13.87
C ALA A 36 -9.81 -16.88 13.17
N ASP A 37 -9.95 -16.94 11.83
CA ASP A 37 -9.85 -18.17 11.04
C ASP A 37 -8.41 -18.70 10.93
N THR A 38 -7.42 -17.84 11.16
CA THR A 38 -5.98 -18.20 11.15
C THR A 38 -5.46 -18.65 12.51
N GLY A 39 -6.30 -18.61 13.55
CA GLY A 39 -5.95 -18.92 14.93
C GLY A 39 -5.68 -17.67 15.79
N PRO A 40 -5.53 -17.85 17.11
CA PRO A 40 -5.40 -16.72 18.03
C PRO A 40 -4.02 -16.08 17.97
N LEU A 41 -3.99 -14.76 17.83
CA LEU A 41 -2.78 -13.96 17.97
C LEU A 41 -2.55 -13.54 19.42
N ASN A 42 -1.29 -13.58 19.84
CA ASN A 42 -0.91 -12.99 21.11
C ASN A 42 -0.95 -11.44 21.04
N ALA A 43 -0.89 -10.79 22.21
CA ALA A 43 -1.04 -9.33 22.29
C ALA A 43 0.07 -8.57 21.52
N GLN A 44 1.28 -9.11 21.43
CA GLN A 44 2.37 -8.47 20.69
C GLN A 44 2.15 -8.57 19.17
N GLN A 45 1.74 -9.73 18.68
CA GLN A 45 1.41 -9.96 17.26
C GLN A 45 0.25 -9.06 16.81
N ARG A 46 -0.79 -8.92 17.63
CA ARG A 46 -1.93 -8.03 17.33
C ARG A 46 -1.47 -6.57 17.16
N ARG A 47 -0.65 -6.06 18.08
CA ARG A 47 -0.08 -4.70 17.97
C ARG A 47 0.83 -4.53 16.75
N MET A 48 1.56 -5.58 16.35
CA MET A 48 2.36 -5.54 15.12
C MET A 48 1.47 -5.47 13.89
N LEU A 49 0.42 -6.31 13.80
CA LEU A 49 -0.53 -6.27 12.68
C LEU A 49 -1.26 -4.93 12.58
N GLU A 50 -1.75 -4.38 13.69
CA GLU A 50 -2.38 -3.04 13.71
C GLU A 50 -1.44 -1.97 13.14
N ARG A 51 -0.15 -2.04 13.45
CA ARG A 51 0.84 -1.11 12.91
C ARG A 51 1.12 -1.33 11.42
N ILE A 52 1.15 -2.59 10.98
CA ILE A 52 1.32 -2.92 9.55
C ILE A 52 0.11 -2.43 8.77
N ASP A 53 -1.11 -2.67 9.28
CA ASP A 53 -2.37 -2.23 8.68
C ASP A 53 -2.39 -0.72 8.43
N VAL A 54 -2.19 0.06 9.50
CA VAL A 54 -2.15 1.53 9.42
C VAL A 54 -1.08 2.02 8.45
N SER A 55 0.08 1.38 8.43
CA SER A 55 1.18 1.77 7.54
C SER A 55 0.89 1.43 6.07
N ALA A 56 0.32 0.26 5.80
CA ALA A 56 -0.01 -0.21 4.46
C ALA A 56 -1.14 0.62 3.84
N THR A 57 -2.21 0.87 4.61
CA THR A 57 -3.34 1.71 4.19
C THR A 57 -2.88 3.14 3.91
N ARG A 58 -2.07 3.74 4.81
CA ARG A 58 -1.52 5.08 4.57
C ARG A 58 -0.63 5.12 3.33
N LEU A 59 0.17 4.09 3.08
CA LEU A 59 1.02 4.03 1.89
C LEU A 59 0.18 3.89 0.62
N LEU A 60 -0.93 3.13 0.66
CA LEU A 60 -1.87 3.06 -0.44
C LEU A 60 -2.50 4.42 -0.74
N GLU A 61 -2.93 5.17 0.27
CA GLU A 61 -3.45 6.54 0.11
C GLU A 61 -2.42 7.48 -0.53
N VAL A 62 -1.14 7.38 -0.12
CA VAL A 62 -0.05 8.15 -0.73
C VAL A 62 0.15 7.76 -2.19
N VAL A 63 0.14 6.46 -2.51
CA VAL A 63 0.24 5.97 -3.90
C VAL A 63 -0.94 6.46 -4.74
N GLU A 64 -2.15 6.45 -4.21
CA GLU A 64 -3.33 6.97 -4.91
C GLU A 64 -3.27 8.48 -5.12
N THR A 65 -2.77 9.22 -4.14
CA THR A 65 -2.55 10.67 -4.25
C THR A 65 -1.50 10.98 -5.33
N VAL A 66 -0.40 10.22 -5.37
CA VAL A 66 0.64 10.36 -6.38
C VAL A 66 0.15 9.94 -7.76
N ALA A 67 -0.80 9.00 -7.86
CA ALA A 67 -1.41 8.62 -9.14
C ALA A 67 -2.36 9.71 -9.70
N GLN A 68 -3.00 10.49 -8.83
CA GLN A 68 -3.92 11.55 -9.25
C GLN A 68 -3.15 12.71 -9.88
N ARG A 69 -3.67 13.26 -10.98
CA ARG A 69 -3.14 14.47 -11.61
C ARG A 69 -3.34 15.65 -10.64
N VAL A 70 -2.27 16.39 -10.37
CA VAL A 70 -2.38 17.71 -9.75
C VAL A 70 -2.60 18.67 -10.91
N ASP A 71 -3.83 19.18 -11.04
CA ASP A 71 -4.18 20.23 -12.01
C ASP A 71 -3.46 21.55 -11.71
#